data_AF-A0A3N5HAS6-F1
#
_entry.id   AF-A0A3N5HAS6-F1
#
_cell.length_a   1.000
_cell.length_b   1.000
_cell.length_c   1.000
_cell.angle_alpha   90.00
_cell.angle_beta   90.00
_cell.angle_gamma   90.00
#
_symmetry.space_group_name_H-M   'P 1'
#
loop_
_entity.id
_entity.type
_entity.pdbx_description
1 polymer ?
#
loop_
_entity_poly.entity_id
_entity_poly.type
_entity_poly.pdbx_seq_one_letter_code
_entity_poly.pdbx_strand_id
1 'polypeptide(L)'
;MASSAGHLDAATQQLAASLERVTGAPIDLKSAPWADIEKGVIRLLMGPFRPEQPEHQLVALGLAGVFADRLISSDQAFWFPHREAPEGGMLGFPEAVLMLSPFQAVMEALSRGKLERLDEVSADIRRALAQARFAPTGGAPVRLRPEDYARLFDPGFLQFIVLDPRRTKELWEAKPSVLASDVRAALGRVSPQRMSAESKAQFEQQIAGALARLDPPQSFGDQVLQAPRLAELMLTLVATSKQTGSAPDEFWEQAVFPLLFTGAPTTYPPLDPQDVEAAKQGVDPLALFLDVVPYSSPAPEDGLLGVFPMQEIDVPHPGLAQGGVPRLLRVPKETLHGKLSAYDPRATRGSLDAFVKYLSEKAGKPIAPSAPGKQMEDAALALLAELKGLLEGAPPDAQLVMRRLTETEALSDPALAAVREAMQGPRIILAP
;
A
#
# COMPACT_ATOMS: atom_id res chain seq x y z
N MET A 1 -12.68 -9.00 -3.98
CA MET A 1 -13.72 -8.10 -3.40
C MET A 1 -14.76 -8.80 -2.52
N ALA A 2 -14.73 -10.13 -2.35
CA ALA A 2 -15.71 -10.85 -1.51
C ALA A 2 -15.27 -11.12 -0.05
N SER A 3 -13.99 -10.91 0.31
CA SER A 3 -13.48 -11.35 1.62
C SER A 3 -13.80 -10.40 2.78
N SER A 4 -13.62 -9.08 2.63
CA SER A 4 -13.86 -8.13 3.72
C SER A 4 -15.34 -8.02 4.11
N ALA A 5 -16.24 -7.93 3.13
CA ALA A 5 -17.69 -7.91 3.36
C ALA A 5 -18.17 -9.24 4.00
N GLY A 6 -17.68 -10.39 3.53
CA GLY A 6 -18.08 -11.70 4.06
C GLY A 6 -17.72 -11.91 5.52
N HIS A 7 -16.54 -11.47 5.96
CA HIS A 7 -16.14 -11.56 7.37
C HIS A 7 -16.90 -10.58 8.27
N LEU A 8 -17.21 -9.38 7.79
CA LEU A 8 -18.01 -8.39 8.53
C LEU A 8 -19.48 -8.80 8.66
N ASP A 9 -20.06 -9.41 7.63
CA ASP A 9 -21.41 -9.97 7.67
C ASP A 9 -21.51 -11.09 8.72
N ALA A 10 -20.53 -12.01 8.73
CA ALA A 10 -20.45 -13.06 9.73
C ALA A 10 -20.30 -12.50 11.15
N ALA A 11 -19.44 -11.49 11.35
CA ALA A 11 -19.25 -10.84 12.63
C ALA A 11 -20.53 -10.11 13.10
N THR A 12 -21.25 -9.48 12.17
CA THR A 12 -22.53 -8.79 12.46
C THR A 12 -23.61 -9.78 12.89
N GLN A 13 -23.73 -10.92 12.20
CA GLN A 13 -24.66 -12.00 12.57
C GLN A 13 -24.31 -12.60 13.93
N GLN A 14 -23.02 -12.84 14.18
CA GLN A 14 -22.55 -13.35 15.47
C GLN A 14 -22.84 -12.36 16.61
N LEU A 15 -22.65 -11.06 16.37
CA LEU A 15 -23.00 -10.01 17.34
C LEU A 15 -24.50 -10.01 17.63
N ALA A 16 -25.36 -10.03 16.61
CA ALA A 16 -26.81 -10.08 16.78
C ALA A 16 -27.25 -11.28 17.64
N ALA A 17 -26.75 -12.47 17.32
CA ALA A 17 -27.06 -13.69 18.07
C ALA A 17 -26.51 -13.67 19.50
N SER A 18 -25.40 -12.96 19.74
CA SER A 18 -24.81 -12.82 21.08
C SER A 18 -25.58 -11.80 21.93
N LEU A 19 -26.01 -10.70 21.33
CA LEU A 19 -26.84 -9.69 21.98
C LEU A 19 -28.20 -10.27 22.39
N GLU A 20 -28.88 -10.99 21.49
CA GLU A 20 -30.15 -11.66 21.80
C GLU A 20 -30.03 -12.61 23.00
N ARG A 21 -28.92 -13.36 23.09
CA ARG A 21 -28.64 -14.26 24.23
C ARG A 21 -28.51 -13.53 25.56
N VAL A 22 -27.90 -12.34 25.60
CA VAL A 22 -27.65 -11.60 26.86
C VAL A 22 -28.77 -10.62 27.22
N THR A 23 -29.58 -10.19 26.25
CA THR A 23 -30.72 -9.30 26.48
C THR A 23 -32.03 -10.06 26.63
N GLY A 24 -32.11 -11.31 26.15
CA GLY A 24 -33.31 -12.14 26.15
C GLY A 24 -34.34 -11.75 25.09
N ALA A 25 -34.00 -10.83 24.19
CA ALA A 25 -34.85 -10.40 23.08
C ALA A 25 -34.00 -9.93 21.88
N PRO A 26 -34.45 -10.18 20.64
CA PRO A 26 -33.72 -9.75 19.45
C PRO A 26 -33.67 -8.21 19.38
N ILE A 27 -32.50 -7.68 19.02
CA ILE A 27 -32.30 -6.25 18.75
C ILE A 27 -32.10 -6.09 17.25
N ASP A 28 -32.91 -5.24 16.61
CA ASP A 28 -32.66 -4.85 15.22
C ASP A 28 -31.48 -3.89 15.14
N LEU A 29 -30.30 -4.44 14.88
CA LEU A 29 -29.06 -3.68 14.80
C LEU A 29 -29.06 -2.66 13.66
N LYS A 30 -29.94 -2.76 12.65
CA LYS A 30 -29.96 -1.79 11.54
C LYS A 30 -30.68 -0.49 11.90
N SER A 31 -31.66 -0.54 12.78
CA SER A 31 -32.51 0.61 13.09
C SER A 31 -32.49 1.06 14.55
N ALA A 32 -32.09 0.20 15.49
CA ALA A 32 -32.10 0.53 16.92
C ALA A 32 -31.17 1.72 17.27
N PRO A 33 -31.53 2.60 18.22
CA PRO A 33 -30.61 3.63 18.70
C PRO A 33 -29.31 3.03 19.23
N TRP A 34 -28.17 3.68 18.99
CA TRP A 34 -26.87 3.19 19.49
C TRP A 34 -26.84 3.05 21.02
N ALA A 35 -27.57 3.90 21.74
CA ALA A 35 -27.73 3.79 23.19
C ALA A 35 -28.41 2.49 23.64
N ASP A 36 -29.34 1.95 22.85
CA ASP A 36 -30.01 0.69 23.16
C ASP A 36 -29.13 -0.51 22.82
N ILE A 37 -28.36 -0.43 21.73
CA ILE A 37 -27.34 -1.42 21.39
C ILE A 37 -26.25 -1.45 22.48
N GLU A 38 -25.81 -0.27 22.96
CA GLU A 38 -24.78 -0.13 23.99
C GLU A 38 -25.15 -0.87 25.28
N LYS A 39 -26.41 -0.79 25.72
CA LYS A 39 -26.89 -1.53 26.92
C LYS A 39 -26.66 -3.04 26.78
N GLY A 40 -26.87 -3.60 25.59
CA GLY A 40 -26.62 -5.01 25.30
C GLY A 40 -25.12 -5.32 25.22
N VAL A 41 -24.35 -4.44 24.58
CA VAL A 41 -22.88 -4.56 24.47
C VAL A 41 -22.21 -4.54 25.84
N ILE A 42 -22.62 -3.65 26.76
CA ILE A 42 -22.07 -3.60 28.12
C ILE A 42 -22.28 -4.94 28.85
N ARG A 43 -23.44 -5.59 28.66
CA ARG A 43 -23.70 -6.92 29.24
C ARG A 43 -22.83 -7.99 28.60
N LEU A 44 -22.65 -7.93 27.28
CA LEU A 44 -21.86 -8.88 26.51
C LEU A 44 -20.36 -8.82 26.87
N LEU A 45 -19.81 -7.61 27.07
CA LEU A 45 -18.41 -7.39 27.42
C LEU A 45 -18.09 -7.68 28.90
N MET A 46 -19.13 -7.83 29.75
CA MET A 46 -18.98 -8.05 31.20
C MET A 46 -18.05 -7.02 31.90
N GLY A 47 -17.98 -5.80 31.39
CA GLY A 47 -17.05 -4.77 31.86
C GLY A 47 -16.76 -3.69 30.80
N PRO A 48 -15.79 -2.80 31.06
CA PRO A 48 -15.36 -1.83 30.06
C PRO A 48 -14.71 -2.53 28.85
N PHE A 49 -14.84 -1.90 27.69
CA PHE A 49 -14.17 -2.36 26.48
C PHE A 49 -12.65 -2.41 26.67
N ARG A 50 -12.02 -3.44 26.11
CA ARG A 50 -10.60 -3.77 26.26
C ARG A 50 -10.06 -4.19 24.90
N PRO A 51 -9.38 -3.30 24.16
CA PRO A 51 -8.94 -3.58 22.79
C PRO A 51 -7.95 -4.74 22.69
N GLU A 52 -7.27 -5.08 23.79
CA GLU A 52 -6.33 -6.21 23.87
C GLU A 52 -7.01 -7.58 23.96
N GLN A 53 -8.32 -7.64 24.23
CA GLN A 53 -9.05 -8.89 24.37
C GLN A 53 -9.69 -9.31 23.04
N PRO A 54 -9.38 -10.51 22.49
CA PRO A 54 -9.92 -10.94 21.20
C PRO A 54 -11.45 -10.95 21.14
N GLU A 55 -12.12 -11.36 22.21
CA GLU A 55 -13.59 -11.38 22.29
C GLU A 55 -14.19 -9.98 22.17
N HIS A 56 -13.52 -8.98 22.74
CA HIS A 56 -13.94 -7.58 22.64
C HIS A 56 -13.71 -7.05 21.22
N GLN A 57 -12.58 -7.40 20.58
CA GLN A 57 -12.34 -7.05 19.18
C GLN A 57 -13.40 -7.62 18.24
N LEU A 58 -13.89 -8.84 18.47
CA LEU A 58 -14.98 -9.43 17.70
C LEU A 58 -16.29 -8.64 17.84
N VAL A 59 -16.60 -8.15 19.05
CA VAL A 59 -17.76 -7.26 19.27
C VAL A 59 -17.59 -5.94 18.51
N ALA A 60 -16.40 -5.34 18.55
CA ALA A 60 -16.08 -4.13 17.79
C ALA A 60 -16.22 -4.36 16.27
N LEU A 61 -15.76 -5.51 15.77
CA LEU A 61 -15.87 -5.87 14.36
C LEU A 61 -17.34 -6.03 13.92
N GLY A 62 -18.17 -6.70 14.73
CA GLY A 62 -19.61 -6.82 14.46
C GLY A 62 -20.31 -5.46 14.46
N LEU A 63 -19.97 -4.58 15.41
CA LEU A 63 -20.50 -3.20 15.47
C LEU A 63 -20.03 -2.36 14.28
N ALA A 64 -18.81 -2.58 13.79
CA ALA A 64 -18.29 -1.93 12.59
C ALA A 64 -19.08 -2.32 11.34
N GLY A 65 -19.44 -3.60 11.21
CA GLY A 65 -20.34 -4.07 10.16
C GLY A 65 -21.72 -3.41 10.22
N VAL A 66 -22.32 -3.35 11.42
CA VAL A 66 -23.60 -2.64 11.64
C VAL A 66 -23.51 -1.17 11.25
N PHE A 67 -22.45 -0.48 11.69
CA PHE A 67 -22.26 0.94 11.40
C PHE A 67 -22.09 1.18 9.89
N ALA A 68 -21.31 0.32 9.23
CA ALA A 68 -21.15 0.37 7.79
C ALA A 68 -22.46 0.14 7.04
N ASP A 69 -23.24 -0.87 7.43
CA ASP A 69 -24.57 -1.16 6.85
C ASP A 69 -25.50 0.05 6.92
N ARG A 70 -25.48 0.78 8.05
CA ARG A 70 -26.27 2.01 8.21
C ARG A 70 -25.82 3.07 7.20
N LEU A 71 -24.52 3.36 7.12
CA LEU A 71 -23.97 4.37 6.20
C LEU A 71 -24.17 4.01 4.72
N ILE A 72 -24.05 2.73 4.37
CA ILE A 72 -24.35 2.24 3.02
C ILE A 72 -25.82 2.51 2.69
N SER A 73 -26.71 2.25 3.63
CA SER A 73 -28.16 2.43 3.45
C SER A 73 -28.58 3.91 3.43
N SER A 74 -28.00 4.75 4.30
CA SER A 74 -28.39 6.16 4.43
C SER A 74 -27.67 7.11 3.48
N ASP A 75 -26.39 6.85 3.22
CA ASP A 75 -25.47 7.82 2.61
C ASP A 75 -24.83 7.29 1.32
N GLN A 76 -25.30 6.15 0.82
CA GLN A 76 -24.80 5.48 -0.38
C GLN A 76 -23.29 5.19 -0.30
N ALA A 77 -22.77 4.99 0.91
CA ALA A 77 -21.40 4.54 1.11
C ALA A 77 -21.18 3.20 0.40
N PHE A 78 -19.92 2.90 0.07
CA PHE A 78 -19.54 1.63 -0.51
C PHE A 78 -18.22 1.15 0.06
N TRP A 79 -18.09 -0.17 0.19
CA TRP A 79 -16.82 -0.78 0.52
C TRP A 79 -15.86 -0.70 -0.66
N PHE A 80 -14.59 -0.43 -0.36
CA PHE A 80 -13.49 -0.64 -1.28
C PHE A 80 -12.30 -1.26 -0.53
N PRO A 81 -11.43 -2.04 -1.21
CA PRO A 81 -10.24 -2.61 -0.60
C PRO A 81 -9.30 -1.52 -0.09
N HIS A 82 -8.73 -1.72 1.09
CA HIS A 82 -7.71 -0.81 1.61
C HIS A 82 -6.73 -1.56 2.53
N ARG A 83 -5.51 -1.80 2.04
CA ARG A 83 -4.48 -2.63 2.68
C ARG A 83 -3.99 -2.10 4.03
N GLU A 84 -4.21 -0.81 4.33
CA GLU A 84 -3.86 -0.26 5.66
C GLU A 84 -5.00 -0.29 6.66
N ALA A 85 -6.21 -0.63 6.23
CA ALA A 85 -7.31 -0.81 7.15
C ALA A 85 -7.17 -2.18 7.83
N PRO A 86 -7.31 -2.27 9.17
CA PRO A 86 -7.24 -3.54 9.90
C PRO A 86 -8.15 -4.64 9.33
N GLU A 87 -9.33 -4.25 8.82
CA GLU A 87 -10.35 -5.10 8.22
C GLU A 87 -10.14 -5.36 6.72
N GLY A 88 -9.06 -4.83 6.13
CA GLY A 88 -8.76 -4.95 4.70
C GLY A 88 -9.64 -4.11 3.78
N GLY A 89 -10.45 -3.19 4.33
CA GLY A 89 -11.35 -2.33 3.56
C GLY A 89 -11.73 -1.05 4.29
N MET A 90 -12.19 -0.05 3.54
CA MET A 90 -12.78 1.18 4.06
C MET A 90 -14.08 1.51 3.32
N LEU A 91 -14.84 2.44 3.88
CA LEU A 91 -15.99 3.04 3.20
C LEU A 91 -15.57 4.28 2.44
N GLY A 92 -15.95 4.34 1.16
CA GLY A 92 -15.92 5.51 0.31
C GLY A 92 -17.33 6.07 0.11
N PHE A 93 -17.41 7.31 -0.37
CA PHE A 93 -18.68 7.99 -0.62
C PHE A 93 -18.71 8.56 -2.05
N PRO A 94 -19.85 8.43 -2.76
CA PRO A 94 -19.91 8.76 -4.19
C PRO A 94 -19.82 10.26 -4.48
N GLU A 95 -20.28 11.10 -3.57
CA GLU A 95 -20.45 12.54 -3.77
C GLU A 95 -19.27 13.38 -3.28
N ALA A 96 -18.32 12.79 -2.54
CA ALA A 96 -17.17 13.49 -1.98
C ALA A 96 -16.01 12.54 -1.79
N VAL A 97 -14.78 13.03 -1.96
CA VAL A 97 -13.56 12.31 -1.61
C VAL A 97 -13.43 12.24 -0.08
N LEU A 98 -14.11 11.27 0.50
CA LEU A 98 -14.16 10.99 1.93
C LEU A 98 -13.97 9.49 2.18
N MET A 99 -13.16 9.13 3.17
CA MET A 99 -12.94 7.75 3.59
C MET A 99 -13.23 7.59 5.08
N LEU A 100 -13.72 6.42 5.44
CA LEU A 100 -13.97 6.04 6.83
C LEU A 100 -13.57 4.60 7.05
N SER A 101 -12.81 4.32 8.11
CA SER A 101 -12.73 2.97 8.69
C SER A 101 -13.83 2.84 9.74
N PRO A 102 -14.88 2.02 9.49
CA PRO A 102 -15.95 1.80 10.47
C PRO A 102 -15.39 1.15 11.74
N PHE A 103 -14.39 0.28 11.62
CA PHE A 103 -13.75 -0.36 12.75
C PHE A 103 -13.08 0.66 13.67
N GLN A 104 -12.27 1.58 13.13
CA GLN A 104 -11.64 2.63 13.94
C GLN A 104 -12.66 3.54 14.65
N ALA A 105 -13.73 3.94 13.94
CA ALA A 105 -14.79 4.76 14.54
C ALA A 105 -15.47 4.04 15.72
N VAL A 106 -15.75 2.74 15.58
CA VAL A 106 -16.33 1.91 16.64
C VAL A 106 -15.36 1.72 17.80
N MET A 107 -14.08 1.45 17.53
CA MET A 107 -13.04 1.32 18.56
C MET A 107 -12.94 2.61 19.40
N GLU A 108 -12.99 3.77 18.76
CA GLU A 108 -12.99 5.06 19.47
C GLU A 108 -14.26 5.28 20.30
N ALA A 109 -15.42 4.87 19.78
CA ALA A 109 -16.69 4.97 20.50
C ALA A 109 -16.73 4.04 21.73
N LEU A 110 -16.30 2.78 21.56
CA LEU A 110 -16.26 1.76 22.62
C LEU A 110 -15.23 2.08 23.70
N SER A 111 -14.02 2.54 23.32
CA SER A 111 -12.98 2.93 24.28
C SER A 111 -13.41 4.06 25.22
N ARG A 112 -14.40 4.85 24.80
CA ARG A 112 -15.01 5.91 25.62
C ARG A 112 -16.34 5.51 26.25
N GLY A 113 -16.83 4.29 25.99
CA GLY A 113 -18.13 3.82 26.44
C GLY A 113 -19.29 4.69 25.96
N LYS A 114 -19.25 5.18 24.72
CA LYS A 114 -20.28 6.05 24.13
C LYS A 114 -20.49 5.75 22.65
N LEU A 115 -21.28 4.73 22.32
CA LEU A 115 -21.65 4.33 20.97
C LEU A 115 -22.47 5.39 20.24
N GLU A 116 -23.19 6.27 20.94
CA GLU A 116 -23.89 7.42 20.32
C GLU A 116 -22.96 8.34 19.52
N ARG A 117 -21.64 8.31 19.76
CA ARG A 117 -20.67 9.05 18.94
C ARG A 117 -20.70 8.63 17.47
N LEU A 118 -21.19 7.42 17.15
CA LEU A 118 -21.37 6.98 15.77
C LEU A 118 -22.46 7.78 15.05
N ASP A 119 -23.47 8.30 15.76
CA ASP A 119 -24.45 9.23 15.19
C ASP A 119 -23.83 10.60 14.91
N GLU A 120 -22.92 11.06 15.78
CA GLU A 120 -22.14 12.30 15.56
C GLU A 120 -21.29 12.17 14.28
N VAL A 121 -20.56 11.06 14.13
CA VAL A 121 -19.78 10.75 12.92
C VAL A 121 -20.67 10.71 11.68
N SER A 122 -21.84 10.05 11.75
CA SER A 122 -22.81 10.00 10.64
C SER A 122 -23.35 11.38 10.26
N ALA A 123 -23.60 12.24 11.26
CA ALA A 123 -24.07 13.60 11.02
C ALA A 123 -23.00 14.48 10.36
N ASP A 124 -21.74 14.34 10.75
CA ASP A 124 -20.63 15.06 10.15
C ASP A 124 -20.36 14.60 8.70
N ILE A 125 -20.43 13.30 8.43
CA ILE A 125 -20.38 12.75 7.07
C ILE A 125 -21.49 13.36 6.21
N ARG A 126 -22.74 13.31 6.67
CA ARG A 126 -23.88 13.91 5.94
C ARG A 126 -23.67 15.39 5.65
N ARG A 127 -23.12 16.14 6.60
CA ARG A 127 -22.79 17.56 6.41
C ARG A 127 -21.73 17.74 5.32
N ALA A 128 -20.67 16.94 5.33
CA ALA A 128 -19.61 16.98 4.32
C ALA A 128 -20.13 16.62 2.92
N LEU A 129 -20.95 15.57 2.81
CA LEU A 129 -21.57 15.16 1.55
C LEU A 129 -22.52 16.24 1.01
N ALA A 130 -23.32 16.86 1.87
CA ALA A 130 -24.17 17.99 1.47
C ALA A 130 -23.33 19.16 0.97
N GLN A 131 -22.25 19.52 1.66
CA GLN A 131 -21.35 20.58 1.23
C GLN A 131 -20.71 20.29 -0.13
N ALA A 132 -20.23 19.06 -0.36
CA ALA A 132 -19.64 18.67 -1.64
C ALA A 132 -20.66 18.71 -2.78
N ARG A 133 -21.89 18.22 -2.54
CA ARG A 133 -22.98 18.22 -3.51
C ARG A 133 -23.41 19.63 -3.93
N PHE A 134 -23.38 20.60 -3.01
CA PHE A 134 -23.76 21.98 -3.26
C PHE A 134 -22.56 22.91 -3.49
N ALA A 135 -21.34 22.38 -3.59
CA ALA A 135 -20.14 23.17 -3.87
C ALA A 135 -20.21 23.71 -5.31
N PRO A 136 -19.94 25.01 -5.52
CA PRO A 136 -19.91 25.60 -6.86
C PRO A 136 -18.66 25.10 -7.60
N THR A 137 -18.77 23.97 -8.29
CA THR A 137 -17.74 23.48 -9.20
C THR A 137 -18.22 23.65 -10.64
N GLY A 138 -17.36 24.23 -11.49
CA GLY A 138 -17.66 24.56 -12.89
C GLY A 138 -17.69 23.36 -13.84
N GLY A 139 -17.98 22.15 -13.33
CA GLY A 139 -18.04 20.89 -14.08
C GLY A 139 -19.12 19.97 -13.51
N ALA A 140 -19.56 19.00 -14.30
CA ALA A 140 -20.55 18.03 -13.84
C ALA A 140 -19.98 17.24 -12.63
N PRO A 141 -20.79 16.98 -11.58
CA PRO A 141 -20.34 16.21 -10.43
C PRO A 141 -19.92 14.81 -10.88
N VAL A 142 -18.63 14.49 -10.70
CA VAL A 142 -18.10 13.15 -10.99
C VAL A 142 -18.43 12.28 -9.79
N ARG A 143 -19.33 11.33 -10.00
CA ARG A 143 -19.66 10.33 -8.99
C ARG A 143 -18.53 9.32 -8.88
N LEU A 144 -17.89 9.25 -7.72
CA LEU A 144 -16.79 8.34 -7.45
C LEU A 144 -17.30 6.91 -7.22
N ARG A 145 -16.54 5.92 -7.68
CA ARG A 145 -16.84 4.49 -7.57
C ARG A 145 -15.79 3.76 -6.72
N PRO A 146 -16.07 2.52 -6.26
CA PRO A 146 -15.10 1.72 -5.50
C PRO A 146 -13.74 1.61 -6.18
N GLU A 147 -13.72 1.44 -7.50
CA GLU A 147 -12.48 1.39 -8.28
C GLU A 147 -11.67 2.70 -8.20
N ASP A 148 -12.33 3.86 -8.26
CA ASP A 148 -11.64 5.15 -8.17
C ASP A 148 -10.98 5.31 -6.80
N TYR A 149 -11.67 4.90 -5.74
CA TYR A 149 -11.15 4.93 -4.38
C TYR A 149 -9.99 3.97 -4.17
N ALA A 150 -10.08 2.74 -4.68
CA ALA A 150 -8.96 1.80 -4.63
C ALA A 150 -7.71 2.41 -5.28
N ARG A 151 -7.84 3.02 -6.46
CA ARG A 151 -6.71 3.67 -7.15
C ARG A 151 -6.13 4.85 -6.37
N LEU A 152 -7.00 5.67 -5.79
CA LEU A 152 -6.59 6.89 -5.09
C LEU A 152 -5.93 6.59 -3.73
N PHE A 153 -6.43 5.58 -3.02
CA PHE A 153 -6.17 5.43 -1.58
C PHE A 153 -5.59 4.08 -1.17
N ASP A 154 -5.90 2.99 -1.86
CA ASP A 154 -5.34 1.69 -1.53
C ASP A 154 -3.88 1.61 -1.96
N PRO A 155 -2.92 1.39 -1.04
CA PRO A 155 -1.52 1.31 -1.39
C PRO A 155 -1.17 -0.08 -1.96
N GLY A 156 -1.63 -0.36 -3.19
CA GLY A 156 -1.42 -1.62 -3.90
C GLY A 156 -0.19 -1.64 -4.83
N PHE A 157 0.53 -0.54 -4.98
CA PHE A 157 1.78 -0.49 -5.75
C PHE A 157 2.99 -0.56 -4.83
N LEU A 158 4.06 -1.18 -5.29
CA LEU A 158 5.34 -1.30 -4.60
C LEU A 158 6.47 -0.72 -5.43
N GLN A 159 7.42 -0.14 -4.70
CA GLN A 159 8.68 0.35 -5.20
C GLN A 159 9.79 -0.02 -4.22
N PHE A 160 10.94 -0.47 -4.71
CA PHE A 160 12.12 -0.65 -3.88
C PHE A 160 13.00 0.59 -3.96
N ILE A 161 13.45 1.08 -2.80
CA ILE A 161 14.32 2.24 -2.66
C ILE A 161 15.55 1.88 -1.83
N VAL A 162 16.68 2.51 -2.12
CA VAL A 162 17.87 2.47 -1.26
C VAL A 162 17.99 3.78 -0.51
N LEU A 163 18.02 3.69 0.81
CA LEU A 163 18.29 4.83 1.67
C LEU A 163 19.79 4.95 1.93
N ASP A 164 20.33 6.12 1.61
CA ASP A 164 21.69 6.49 1.98
C ASP A 164 21.76 6.73 3.50
N PRO A 165 22.63 6.04 4.24
CA PRO A 165 22.63 6.06 5.70
C PRO A 165 23.04 7.42 6.25
N ARG A 166 23.96 8.11 5.58
CA ARG A 166 24.39 9.46 5.96
C ARG A 166 23.25 10.45 5.77
N ARG A 167 22.59 10.47 4.62
CA ARG A 167 21.46 11.36 4.34
C ARG A 167 20.25 11.05 5.23
N THR A 168 20.03 9.78 5.54
CA THR A 168 18.98 9.35 6.49
C THR A 168 19.24 9.94 7.87
N LYS A 169 20.47 9.85 8.36
CA LYS A 169 20.87 10.46 9.64
C LYS A 169 20.72 11.98 9.61
N GLU A 170 21.24 12.63 8.57
CA GLU A 170 21.13 14.10 8.39
C GLU A 170 19.66 14.55 8.36
N LEU A 171 18.78 13.80 7.70
CA LEU A 171 17.34 14.07 7.67
C LEU A 171 16.71 14.02 9.07
N TRP A 172 17.02 12.99 9.87
CA TRP A 172 16.43 12.84 11.20
C TRP A 172 16.91 13.88 12.19
N GLU A 173 18.18 14.26 12.10
CA GLU A 173 18.78 15.27 12.98
C GLU A 173 18.40 16.71 12.59
N ALA A 174 17.94 16.93 11.35
CA ALA A 174 17.59 18.25 10.84
C ALA A 174 16.39 18.88 11.55
N LYS A 175 16.38 20.23 11.61
CA LYS A 175 15.22 21.00 12.05
C LYS A 175 14.18 21.13 10.93
N PRO A 176 12.87 21.13 11.23
CA PRO A 176 11.82 21.29 10.23
C PRO A 176 11.99 22.53 9.33
N SER A 177 12.49 23.64 9.90
CA SER A 177 12.75 24.88 9.16
C SER A 177 13.85 24.74 8.09
N VAL A 178 14.90 23.98 8.38
CA VAL A 178 15.99 23.69 7.43
C VAL A 178 15.46 22.85 6.28
N LEU A 179 14.71 21.78 6.60
CA LEU A 179 14.08 20.92 5.59
C LEU A 179 13.11 21.71 4.71
N ALA A 180 12.29 22.59 5.29
CA ALA A 180 11.35 23.42 4.54
C ALA A 180 12.07 24.38 3.57
N SER A 181 13.20 24.95 3.99
CA SER A 181 14.05 25.79 3.12
C SER A 181 14.64 24.98 1.96
N ASP A 182 15.17 23.80 2.26
CA ASP A 182 15.79 22.92 1.26
C ASP A 182 14.78 22.45 0.20
N VAL A 183 13.55 22.13 0.61
CA VAL A 183 12.45 21.77 -0.31
C VAL A 183 12.11 22.93 -1.24
N ARG A 184 11.95 24.15 -0.71
CA ARG A 184 11.69 25.35 -1.53
C ARG A 184 12.80 25.61 -2.53
N ALA A 185 14.04 25.53 -2.08
CA ALA A 185 15.21 25.71 -2.94
C ALA A 185 15.30 24.64 -4.04
N ALA A 186 14.90 23.40 -3.75
CA ALA A 186 14.84 22.34 -4.74
C ALA A 186 13.73 22.57 -5.78
N LEU A 187 12.51 22.91 -5.35
CA LEU A 187 11.38 23.22 -6.24
C LEU A 187 11.69 24.40 -7.18
N GLY A 188 12.42 25.41 -6.67
CA GLY A 188 12.93 26.52 -7.47
C GLY A 188 13.88 26.09 -8.60
N ARG A 189 14.66 25.03 -8.38
CA ARG A 189 15.63 24.49 -9.37
C ARG A 189 15.02 23.54 -10.40
N VAL A 190 13.84 22.97 -10.14
CA VAL A 190 13.17 22.06 -11.09
C VAL A 190 12.81 22.81 -12.37
N SER A 191 13.12 22.25 -13.54
CA SER A 191 12.75 22.84 -14.83
C SER A 191 11.22 22.91 -15.01
N PRO A 192 10.67 23.99 -15.60
CA PRO A 192 9.24 24.07 -15.97
C PRO A 192 8.77 22.95 -16.91
N GLN A 193 9.69 22.34 -17.67
CA GLN A 193 9.39 21.19 -18.54
C GLN A 193 9.09 19.91 -17.74
N ARG A 194 9.62 19.82 -16.52
CA ARG A 194 9.40 18.67 -15.63
C ARG A 194 8.26 18.91 -14.63
N MET A 195 7.95 20.16 -14.34
CA MET A 195 6.89 20.52 -13.38
C MET A 195 6.31 21.91 -13.64
N SER A 196 4.99 22.00 -13.76
CA SER A 196 4.27 23.27 -13.93
C SER A 196 4.39 24.16 -12.68
N ALA A 197 4.21 25.48 -12.84
CA ALA A 197 4.27 26.43 -11.72
C ALA A 197 3.18 26.15 -10.66
N GLU A 198 1.98 25.76 -11.10
CA GLU A 198 0.89 25.35 -10.22
C GLU A 198 1.25 24.11 -9.40
N SER A 199 1.79 23.06 -10.06
CA SER A 199 2.25 21.85 -9.36
C SER A 199 3.32 22.19 -8.33
N LYS A 200 4.30 23.04 -8.67
CA LYS A 200 5.33 23.49 -7.73
C LYS A 200 4.75 24.18 -6.50
N ALA A 201 3.79 25.09 -6.69
CA ALA A 201 3.13 25.79 -5.59
C ALA A 201 2.36 24.80 -4.70
N GLN A 202 1.67 23.83 -5.28
CA GLN A 202 0.98 22.78 -4.55
C GLN A 202 1.96 21.90 -3.74
N PHE A 203 3.06 21.45 -4.36
CA PHE A 203 4.11 20.67 -3.68
C PHE A 203 4.74 21.47 -2.53
N GLU A 204 5.03 22.75 -2.74
CA GLU A 204 5.57 23.62 -1.70
C GLU A 204 4.59 23.74 -0.52
N GLN A 205 3.31 24.00 -0.79
CA GLN A 205 2.29 24.14 0.26
C GLN A 205 2.09 22.83 1.04
N GLN A 206 2.08 21.68 0.34
CA GLN A 206 1.90 20.38 0.97
C GLN A 206 3.10 19.99 1.84
N ILE A 207 4.33 20.17 1.35
CA ILE A 207 5.53 19.69 2.04
C ILE A 207 6.08 20.76 2.99
N ALA A 208 6.44 21.93 2.48
CA ALA A 208 7.03 22.99 3.29
C ALA A 208 6.01 23.57 4.28
N GLY A 209 4.73 23.62 3.90
CA GLY A 209 3.65 23.99 4.82
C GLY A 209 3.41 22.95 5.92
N ALA A 210 3.55 21.64 5.63
CA ALA A 210 3.45 20.61 6.66
C ALA A 210 4.66 20.63 7.61
N LEU A 211 5.87 20.82 7.09
CA LEU A 211 7.09 20.99 7.90
C LEU A 211 6.98 22.22 8.83
N ALA A 212 6.35 23.30 8.38
CA ALA A 212 6.15 24.51 9.18
C ALA A 212 5.15 24.33 10.34
N ARG A 213 4.32 23.28 10.32
CA ARG A 213 3.39 22.94 11.42
C ARG A 213 4.03 22.11 12.53
N LEU A 214 5.24 21.58 12.30
CA LEU A 214 6.00 20.84 13.30
C LEU A 214 6.63 21.79 14.33
N ASP A 215 6.96 21.26 15.49
CA ASP A 215 7.62 21.98 16.59
C ASP A 215 9.04 22.39 16.17
N PRO A 216 9.32 23.70 15.96
CA PRO A 216 10.62 24.18 15.49
C PRO A 216 11.85 23.80 16.33
N PRO A 217 11.83 23.80 17.68
CA PRO A 217 12.96 23.40 18.51
C PRO A 217 13.29 21.91 18.46
N GLN A 218 12.38 21.03 18.04
CA GLN A 218 12.63 19.58 17.98
C GLN A 218 13.30 19.17 16.66
N SER A 219 13.97 18.01 16.65
CA SER A 219 14.43 17.44 15.38
C SER A 219 13.24 16.91 14.58
N PHE A 220 13.44 16.65 13.28
CA PHE A 220 12.42 16.01 12.47
C PHE A 220 12.19 14.55 12.89
N GLY A 221 13.26 13.83 13.25
CA GLY A 221 13.19 12.44 13.73
C GLY A 221 12.32 12.26 14.97
N ASP A 222 12.43 13.18 15.93
CA ASP A 222 11.64 13.15 17.18
C ASP A 222 10.12 13.28 16.94
N GLN A 223 9.74 13.81 15.76
CA GLN A 223 8.36 14.16 15.43
C GLN A 223 7.72 13.21 14.40
N VAL A 224 8.43 12.15 14.00
CA VAL A 224 7.97 11.18 13.00
C VAL A 224 6.62 10.56 13.38
N LEU A 225 6.40 10.28 14.68
CA LEU A 225 5.15 9.72 15.18
C LEU A 225 3.94 10.63 14.89
N GLN A 226 4.14 11.95 14.93
CA GLN A 226 3.07 12.93 14.75
C GLN A 226 2.78 13.21 13.27
N ALA A 227 3.75 12.95 12.38
CA ALA A 227 3.64 13.20 10.96
C ALA A 227 4.27 12.07 10.11
N PRO A 228 3.79 10.81 10.22
CA PRO A 228 4.42 9.66 9.57
C PRO A 228 4.42 9.80 8.04
N ARG A 229 3.33 10.29 7.43
CA ARG A 229 3.26 10.55 5.98
C ARG A 229 4.27 11.57 5.48
N LEU A 230 4.52 12.61 6.29
CA LEU A 230 5.54 13.60 5.96
C LEU A 230 6.94 12.97 6.06
N ALA A 231 7.19 12.15 7.09
CA ALA A 231 8.44 11.41 7.24
C ALA A 231 8.71 10.45 6.07
N GLU A 232 7.69 9.71 5.61
CA GLU A 232 7.78 8.82 4.44
C GLU A 232 8.19 9.60 3.18
N LEU A 233 7.54 10.74 2.95
CA LEU A 233 7.83 11.61 1.80
C LEU A 233 9.24 12.22 1.89
N MET A 234 9.65 12.71 3.06
CA MET A 234 10.97 13.30 3.24
C MET A 234 12.09 12.26 3.12
N LEU A 235 11.89 11.03 3.60
CA LEU A 235 12.81 9.90 3.33
C LEU A 235 12.97 9.67 1.82
N THR A 236 11.85 9.68 1.11
CA THR A 236 11.83 9.48 -0.34
C THR A 236 12.57 10.62 -1.08
N LEU A 237 12.41 11.86 -0.62
CA LEU A 237 13.01 13.03 -1.27
C LEU A 237 14.48 13.26 -0.92
N VAL A 238 14.87 13.02 0.34
CA VAL A 238 16.19 13.39 0.85
C VAL A 238 17.14 12.19 0.86
N ALA A 239 16.68 11.07 1.43
CA ALA A 239 17.55 9.95 1.76
C ALA A 239 17.66 8.91 0.65
N THR A 240 16.69 8.86 -0.27
CA THR A 240 16.69 7.88 -1.36
C THR A 240 17.79 8.17 -2.39
N SER A 241 18.71 7.24 -2.59
CA SER A 241 19.79 7.36 -3.59
C SER A 241 19.38 6.79 -4.95
N LYS A 242 18.66 5.67 -4.94
CA LYS A 242 18.14 4.98 -6.12
C LYS A 242 16.80 4.33 -5.80
N GLN A 243 16.01 4.09 -6.84
CA GLN A 243 14.73 3.39 -6.74
C GLN A 243 14.45 2.58 -8.00
N THR A 244 13.58 1.58 -7.90
CA THR A 244 12.96 0.91 -9.06
C THR A 244 11.77 1.73 -9.58
N GLY A 245 11.22 1.32 -10.71
CA GLY A 245 9.84 1.63 -11.09
C GLY A 245 8.84 1.07 -10.07
N SER A 246 7.63 1.62 -10.13
CA SER A 246 6.50 1.16 -9.30
C SER A 246 5.67 0.14 -10.06
N ALA A 247 5.28 -0.94 -9.39
CA ALA A 247 4.41 -1.98 -9.95
C ALA A 247 3.46 -2.57 -8.89
N PRO A 248 2.32 -3.15 -9.27
CA PRO A 248 1.41 -3.80 -8.32
C PRO A 248 2.12 -4.83 -7.44
N ASP A 249 1.70 -4.96 -6.17
CA ASP A 249 2.27 -5.94 -5.25
C ASP A 249 2.12 -7.38 -5.76
N GLU A 250 0.98 -7.72 -6.36
CA GLU A 250 0.76 -9.04 -6.94
C GLU A 250 1.71 -9.31 -8.11
N PHE A 251 2.09 -8.27 -8.87
CA PHE A 251 3.06 -8.45 -9.97
C PHE A 251 4.47 -8.74 -9.44
N TRP A 252 4.87 -8.09 -8.34
CA TRP A 252 6.14 -8.41 -7.67
C TRP A 252 6.17 -9.84 -7.14
N GLU A 253 5.09 -10.24 -6.46
CA GLU A 253 4.95 -11.55 -5.82
C GLU A 253 4.80 -12.69 -6.83
N GLN A 254 4.01 -12.50 -7.89
CA GLN A 254 3.62 -13.59 -8.80
C GLN A 254 4.47 -13.66 -10.07
N ALA A 255 5.19 -12.59 -10.44
CA ALA A 255 6.00 -12.57 -11.65
C ALA A 255 7.46 -12.18 -11.39
N VAL A 256 7.71 -11.00 -10.80
CA VAL A 256 9.07 -10.44 -10.72
C VAL A 256 9.99 -11.30 -9.87
N PHE A 257 9.60 -11.61 -8.63
CA PHE A 257 10.43 -12.45 -7.77
C PHE A 257 10.45 -13.92 -8.19
N PRO A 258 9.33 -14.57 -8.57
CA PRO A 258 9.37 -15.92 -9.09
C PRO A 258 10.33 -16.08 -10.27
N LEU A 259 10.40 -15.11 -11.20
CA LEU A 259 11.39 -15.10 -12.28
C LEU A 259 12.84 -15.07 -11.76
N LEU A 260 13.13 -14.22 -10.77
CA LEU A 260 14.46 -14.14 -10.16
C LEU A 260 14.88 -15.46 -9.49
N PHE A 261 13.96 -16.09 -8.77
CA PHE A 261 14.23 -17.32 -8.02
C PHE A 261 14.25 -18.57 -8.91
N THR A 262 13.48 -18.58 -10.00
CA THR A 262 13.57 -19.61 -11.04
C THR A 262 14.91 -19.51 -11.79
N GLY A 263 15.34 -18.29 -12.11
CA GLY A 263 16.59 -18.05 -12.83
C GLY A 263 16.49 -18.43 -14.31
N ALA A 264 17.58 -18.97 -14.86
CA ALA A 264 17.69 -19.36 -16.27
C ALA A 264 17.98 -20.86 -16.43
N PRO A 265 17.03 -21.75 -16.11
CA PRO A 265 17.22 -23.19 -16.24
C PRO A 265 17.42 -23.58 -17.71
N THR A 266 18.26 -24.59 -17.93
CA THR A 266 18.54 -25.14 -19.27
C THR A 266 17.72 -26.39 -19.57
N THR A 267 16.98 -26.90 -18.59
CA THR A 267 16.10 -28.07 -18.68
C THR A 267 14.83 -27.83 -17.88
N TYR A 268 13.71 -28.36 -18.35
CA TYR A 268 12.38 -28.16 -17.75
C TYR A 268 11.82 -29.46 -17.20
N PRO A 269 11.02 -29.42 -16.13
CA PRO A 269 10.36 -30.61 -15.62
C PRO A 269 9.34 -31.16 -16.64
N PRO A 270 8.97 -32.45 -16.52
CA PRO A 270 7.85 -33.01 -17.28
C PRO A 270 6.57 -32.20 -17.05
N LEU A 271 5.84 -31.93 -18.13
CA LEU A 271 4.54 -31.26 -18.05
C LEU A 271 3.45 -32.26 -17.72
N ASP A 272 2.54 -31.88 -16.84
CA ASP A 272 1.34 -32.65 -16.60
C ASP A 272 0.34 -32.47 -17.76
N PRO A 273 -0.63 -33.40 -17.93
CA PRO A 273 -1.63 -33.28 -18.98
C PRO A 273 -2.43 -31.97 -18.91
N GLN A 274 -2.59 -31.40 -17.71
CA GLN A 274 -3.29 -30.14 -17.48
C GLN A 274 -2.51 -28.95 -18.04
N ASP A 275 -1.19 -28.88 -17.83
CA ASP A 275 -0.34 -27.79 -18.33
C ASP A 275 -0.29 -27.77 -19.86
N VAL A 276 -0.20 -28.96 -20.47
CA VAL A 276 -0.21 -29.11 -21.92
C VAL A 276 -1.56 -28.67 -22.49
N GLU A 277 -2.66 -28.97 -21.81
CA GLU A 277 -3.99 -28.55 -22.23
C GLU A 277 -4.20 -27.04 -22.02
N ALA A 278 -3.73 -26.47 -20.90
CA ALA A 278 -3.72 -25.04 -20.65
C ALA A 278 -2.95 -24.27 -21.72
N ALA A 279 -1.76 -24.74 -22.09
CA ALA A 279 -0.99 -24.19 -23.22
C ALA A 279 -1.79 -24.27 -24.53
N LYS A 280 -2.47 -25.38 -24.80
CA LYS A 280 -3.33 -25.52 -25.99
C LYS A 280 -4.52 -24.57 -25.99
N GLN A 281 -5.04 -24.22 -24.82
CA GLN A 281 -6.13 -23.27 -24.62
C GLN A 281 -5.68 -21.81 -24.67
N GLY A 282 -4.37 -21.55 -24.80
CA GLY A 282 -3.81 -20.22 -24.97
C GLY A 282 -3.43 -19.53 -23.66
N VAL A 283 -3.23 -20.28 -22.57
CA VAL A 283 -2.57 -19.75 -21.37
C VAL A 283 -1.16 -19.29 -21.73
N ASP A 284 -0.76 -18.14 -21.21
CA ASP A 284 0.51 -17.52 -21.59
C ASP A 284 1.71 -18.36 -21.13
N PRO A 285 2.73 -18.58 -21.97
CA PRO A 285 3.93 -19.33 -21.61
C PRO A 285 4.65 -18.80 -20.38
N LEU A 286 4.62 -17.49 -20.13
CA LEU A 286 5.23 -16.92 -18.91
C LEU A 286 4.53 -17.43 -17.66
N ALA A 287 3.19 -17.46 -17.65
CA ALA A 287 2.43 -17.95 -16.50
C ALA A 287 2.72 -19.44 -16.23
N LEU A 288 2.72 -20.26 -17.29
CA LEU A 288 3.07 -21.68 -17.19
C LEU A 288 4.52 -21.90 -16.75
N PHE A 289 5.46 -21.05 -17.18
CA PHE A 289 6.85 -21.14 -16.75
C PHE A 289 6.98 -20.94 -15.25
N LEU A 290 6.29 -19.94 -14.69
CA LEU A 290 6.37 -19.59 -13.27
C LEU A 290 5.63 -20.59 -12.37
N ASP A 291 4.62 -21.27 -12.91
CA ASP A 291 3.87 -22.31 -12.20
C ASP A 291 4.60 -23.67 -12.21
N VAL A 292 5.17 -24.04 -13.35
CA VAL A 292 5.71 -25.39 -13.58
C VAL A 292 7.20 -25.50 -13.22
N VAL A 293 7.99 -24.45 -13.46
CA VAL A 293 9.44 -24.54 -13.31
C VAL A 293 9.83 -24.25 -11.86
N PRO A 294 10.48 -25.19 -11.16
CA PRO A 294 10.80 -25.02 -9.75
C PRO A 294 11.86 -23.94 -9.55
N TYR A 295 11.80 -23.29 -8.39
CA TYR A 295 12.83 -22.33 -8.01
C TYR A 295 14.21 -23.00 -7.91
N SER A 296 15.22 -22.34 -8.44
CA SER A 296 16.63 -22.76 -8.33
C SER A 296 17.14 -22.68 -6.88
N SER A 297 16.43 -21.99 -6.00
CA SER A 297 16.63 -22.01 -4.56
C SER A 297 15.30 -21.74 -3.85
N PRO A 298 15.06 -22.39 -2.70
CA PRO A 298 13.80 -22.21 -2.00
C PRO A 298 13.62 -20.73 -1.63
N ALA A 299 12.49 -20.18 -2.05
CA ALA A 299 12.01 -18.92 -1.51
C ALA A 299 11.40 -19.20 -0.12
N PRO A 300 11.43 -18.26 0.84
CA PRO A 300 10.80 -18.48 2.14
C PRO A 300 9.29 -18.73 1.99
N GLU A 301 8.81 -19.88 2.45
CA GLU A 301 7.42 -20.33 2.23
C GLU A 301 6.36 -19.41 2.87
N ASP A 302 6.74 -18.56 3.85
CA ASP A 302 5.85 -17.63 4.57
C ASP A 302 6.40 -16.18 4.63
N GLY A 303 7.21 -15.78 3.65
CA GLY A 303 7.81 -14.43 3.60
C GLY A 303 6.89 -13.36 2.98
N LEU A 304 7.11 -12.09 3.31
CA LEU A 304 6.54 -10.95 2.57
C LEU A 304 6.93 -11.05 1.10
N LEU A 305 5.92 -10.99 0.21
CA LEU A 305 6.04 -11.23 -1.23
C LEU A 305 6.64 -12.59 -1.60
N GLY A 306 6.54 -13.57 -0.70
CA GLY A 306 7.16 -14.88 -0.84
C GLY A 306 8.70 -14.87 -0.77
N VAL A 307 9.33 -13.74 -0.42
CA VAL A 307 10.79 -13.60 -0.48
C VAL A 307 11.41 -13.15 0.84
N PHE A 308 10.80 -12.22 1.57
CA PHE A 308 11.43 -11.62 2.75
C PHE A 308 10.91 -12.24 4.05
N PRO A 309 11.76 -12.82 4.90
CA PRO A 309 11.32 -13.37 6.18
C PRO A 309 10.66 -12.30 7.06
N MET A 310 9.45 -12.56 7.55
CA MET A 310 8.68 -11.59 8.35
C MET A 310 9.42 -11.13 9.61
N GLN A 311 10.23 -11.99 10.23
CA GLN A 311 11.02 -11.63 11.42
C GLN A 311 12.20 -10.68 11.15
N GLU A 312 12.60 -10.50 9.89
CA GLU A 312 13.71 -9.61 9.50
C GLU A 312 13.21 -8.26 8.95
N ILE A 313 11.89 -8.07 8.91
CA ILE A 313 11.26 -6.84 8.43
C ILE A 313 11.07 -5.87 9.59
N ASP A 314 11.46 -4.62 9.36
CA ASP A 314 11.32 -3.50 10.30
C ASP A 314 10.95 -2.23 9.52
N VAL A 315 10.90 -1.09 10.18
CA VAL A 315 10.72 0.24 9.60
C VAL A 315 12.04 1.03 9.64
N PRO A 316 12.26 2.02 8.76
CA PRO A 316 13.47 2.86 8.79
C PRO A 316 13.58 3.74 10.05
N HIS A 317 12.47 3.99 10.74
CA HIS A 317 12.42 4.80 11.97
C HIS A 317 11.28 4.28 12.89
N PRO A 318 11.51 4.07 14.20
CA PRO A 318 10.51 3.48 15.11
C PRO A 318 9.16 4.20 15.14
N GLY A 319 9.17 5.53 14.97
CA GLY A 319 7.94 6.34 14.89
C GLY A 319 7.02 5.98 13.72
N LEU A 320 7.54 5.34 12.65
CA LEU A 320 6.73 4.87 11.52
C LEU A 320 5.95 3.59 11.85
N ALA A 321 6.38 2.80 12.84
CA ALA A 321 5.73 1.54 13.19
C ALA A 321 4.44 1.75 14.01
N GLN A 322 4.30 2.92 14.66
CA GLN A 322 3.24 3.20 15.63
C GLN A 322 1.99 3.84 14.99
N GLY A 323 2.04 4.19 13.70
CA GLY A 323 0.98 4.91 12.98
C GLY A 323 -0.05 4.04 12.24
N GLY A 324 -0.05 2.71 12.45
CA GLY A 324 -0.86 1.75 11.69
C GLY A 324 0.00 0.80 10.87
N VAL A 325 -0.52 0.31 9.73
CA VAL A 325 0.25 -0.54 8.81
C VAL A 325 1.35 0.30 8.14
N PRO A 326 2.65 0.00 8.34
CA PRO A 326 3.71 0.82 7.77
C PRO A 326 3.74 0.75 6.24
N ARG A 327 3.90 1.88 5.55
CA ARG A 327 4.15 1.91 4.09
C ARG A 327 5.62 1.75 3.72
N LEU A 328 6.53 2.02 4.65
CA LEU A 328 7.97 1.83 4.47
C LEU A 328 8.45 0.66 5.31
N LEU A 329 8.86 -0.40 4.64
CA LEU A 329 9.36 -1.62 5.26
C LEU A 329 10.83 -1.80 4.87
N ARG A 330 11.72 -1.73 5.85
CA ARG A 330 13.12 -2.13 5.69
C ARG A 330 13.15 -3.65 5.55
N VAL A 331 13.70 -4.11 4.43
CA VAL A 331 13.78 -5.53 4.09
C VAL A 331 15.26 -5.97 4.02
N PRO A 332 15.58 -7.24 4.34
CA PRO A 332 16.95 -7.73 4.28
C PRO A 332 17.45 -7.77 2.84
N LYS A 333 18.42 -6.89 2.52
CA LYS A 333 19.00 -6.82 1.17
C LYS A 333 19.76 -8.09 0.78
N GLU A 334 20.29 -8.83 1.75
CA GLU A 334 21.10 -10.02 1.51
C GLU A 334 20.29 -11.20 1.00
N THR A 335 18.98 -11.22 1.27
CA THR A 335 18.03 -12.15 0.65
C THR A 335 18.05 -12.06 -0.87
N LEU A 336 18.25 -10.86 -1.42
CA LEU A 336 18.25 -10.61 -2.86
C LEU A 336 19.65 -10.54 -3.46
N HIS A 337 20.65 -10.10 -2.69
CA HIS A 337 21.98 -9.76 -3.22
C HIS A 337 22.59 -10.91 -4.04
N GLY A 338 22.68 -12.11 -3.47
CA GLY A 338 23.26 -13.27 -4.16
C GLY A 338 22.50 -13.67 -5.43
N LYS A 339 21.17 -13.53 -5.44
CA LYS A 339 20.33 -13.85 -6.61
C LYS A 339 20.50 -12.82 -7.72
N LEU A 340 20.48 -11.55 -7.37
CA LEU A 340 20.64 -10.46 -8.34
C LEU A 340 22.07 -10.42 -8.91
N SER A 341 23.09 -10.76 -8.13
CA SER A 341 24.46 -10.91 -8.66
C SER A 341 24.53 -11.98 -9.75
N ALA A 342 23.86 -13.13 -9.54
CA ALA A 342 23.80 -14.22 -10.52
C ALA A 342 22.79 -13.98 -11.67
N TYR A 343 21.86 -13.03 -11.53
CA TYR A 343 20.84 -12.76 -12.52
C TYR A 343 21.41 -12.20 -13.83
N ASP A 344 21.08 -12.86 -14.94
CA ASP A 344 21.35 -12.40 -16.30
C ASP A 344 20.02 -12.26 -17.07
N PRO A 345 19.61 -11.03 -17.42
CA PRO A 345 18.39 -10.79 -18.19
C PRO A 345 18.35 -11.52 -19.53
N ARG A 346 19.49 -11.66 -20.22
CA ARG A 346 19.56 -12.31 -21.53
C ARG A 346 19.44 -13.81 -21.40
N ALA A 347 20.10 -14.40 -20.40
CA ALA A 347 19.98 -15.82 -20.11
C ALA A 347 18.54 -16.19 -19.70
N THR A 348 17.92 -15.35 -18.87
CA THR A 348 16.53 -15.55 -18.42
C THR A 348 15.57 -15.53 -19.61
N ARG A 349 15.66 -14.51 -20.48
CA ARG A 349 14.87 -14.46 -21.72
C ARG A 349 15.13 -15.66 -22.64
N GLY A 350 16.40 -16.07 -22.78
CA GLY A 350 16.75 -17.27 -23.55
C GLY A 350 16.13 -18.55 -22.98
N SER A 351 16.01 -18.66 -21.66
CA SER A 351 15.32 -19.77 -21.00
C SER A 351 13.81 -19.73 -21.24
N LEU A 352 13.17 -18.55 -21.22
CA LEU A 352 11.75 -18.42 -21.57
C LEU A 352 11.49 -18.81 -23.03
N ASP A 353 12.32 -18.35 -23.97
CA ASP A 353 12.23 -18.72 -25.38
C ASP A 353 12.38 -20.24 -25.60
N ALA A 354 13.29 -20.87 -24.85
CA ALA A 354 13.47 -22.32 -24.89
C ALA A 354 12.30 -23.08 -24.24
N PHE A 355 11.66 -22.52 -23.20
CA PHE A 355 10.45 -23.09 -22.62
C PHE A 355 9.26 -23.02 -23.58
N VAL A 356 9.09 -21.91 -24.32
CA VAL A 356 8.06 -21.81 -25.37
C VAL A 356 8.22 -22.91 -26.43
N LYS A 357 9.46 -23.22 -26.82
CA LYS A 357 9.76 -24.33 -27.74
C LYS A 357 9.40 -25.67 -27.12
N TYR A 358 9.77 -25.89 -25.86
CA TYR A 358 9.42 -27.09 -25.11
C TYR A 358 7.90 -27.30 -25.01
N LEU A 359 7.13 -26.26 -24.69
CA LEU A 359 5.66 -26.30 -24.70
C LEU A 359 5.11 -26.67 -26.09
N SER A 360 5.67 -26.08 -27.14
CA SER A 360 5.22 -26.34 -28.52
C SER A 360 5.45 -27.80 -28.94
N GLU A 361 6.61 -28.37 -28.58
CA GLU A 361 6.93 -29.77 -28.82
C GLU A 361 5.98 -30.71 -28.07
N LYS A 362 5.70 -30.43 -26.78
CA LYS A 362 4.80 -31.26 -25.95
C LYS A 362 3.34 -31.12 -26.33
N ALA A 363 2.90 -29.94 -26.75
CA ALA A 363 1.54 -29.69 -27.20
C ALA A 363 1.26 -30.24 -28.61
N GLY A 364 2.30 -30.54 -29.39
CA GLY A 364 2.18 -30.99 -30.78
C GLY A 364 1.72 -29.89 -31.75
N LYS A 365 1.76 -28.61 -31.33
CA LYS A 365 1.40 -27.45 -32.15
C LYS A 365 2.20 -26.22 -31.69
N PRO A 366 2.41 -25.21 -32.56
CA PRO A 366 3.09 -23.98 -32.16
C PRO A 366 2.33 -23.27 -31.03
N ILE A 367 3.04 -22.98 -29.95
CA ILE A 367 2.62 -22.08 -28.86
C ILE A 367 3.43 -20.80 -28.98
N ALA A 368 2.78 -19.65 -28.83
CA ALA A 368 3.43 -18.35 -28.90
C ALA A 368 2.98 -17.49 -27.71
N PRO A 369 3.88 -16.64 -27.16
CA PRO A 369 3.51 -15.70 -26.12
C PRO A 369 2.51 -14.68 -26.65
N SER A 370 1.55 -14.31 -25.81
CA SER A 370 0.60 -13.25 -26.12
C SER A 370 1.29 -11.88 -26.08
N ALA A 371 0.72 -10.88 -26.75
CA ALA A 371 1.26 -9.52 -26.67
C ALA A 371 1.25 -8.97 -25.21
N PRO A 372 0.18 -9.17 -24.42
CA PRO A 372 0.21 -8.83 -22.99
C PRO A 372 1.25 -9.62 -22.19
N GLY A 373 1.38 -10.92 -22.43
CA GLY A 373 2.38 -11.75 -21.75
C GLY A 373 3.81 -11.30 -22.01
N LYS A 374 4.11 -10.92 -23.26
CA LYS A 374 5.41 -10.35 -23.61
C LYS A 374 5.66 -8.99 -22.94
N GLN A 375 4.63 -8.14 -22.84
CA GLN A 375 4.74 -6.88 -22.09
C GLN A 375 5.00 -7.12 -20.61
N MET A 376 4.37 -8.13 -20.00
CA MET A 376 4.60 -8.54 -18.62
C MET A 376 6.03 -9.09 -18.44
N GLU A 377 6.52 -9.93 -19.35
CA GLU A 377 7.90 -10.40 -19.36
C GLU A 377 8.88 -9.21 -19.39
N ASP A 378 8.71 -8.31 -20.36
CA ASP A 378 9.58 -7.16 -20.54
C ASP A 378 9.57 -6.24 -19.30
N ALA A 379 8.40 -6.02 -18.69
CA ALA A 379 8.26 -5.23 -17.47
C ALA A 379 8.94 -5.90 -16.27
N ALA A 380 8.77 -7.21 -16.09
CA ALA A 380 9.40 -7.95 -14.99
C ALA A 380 10.92 -7.97 -15.12
N LEU A 381 11.45 -8.22 -16.32
CA LEU A 381 12.89 -8.21 -16.58
C LEU A 381 13.50 -6.81 -16.38
N ALA A 382 12.76 -5.74 -16.74
CA ALA A 382 13.16 -4.36 -16.49
C ALA A 382 13.23 -4.06 -14.98
N LEU A 383 12.21 -4.41 -14.21
CA LEU A 383 12.20 -4.23 -12.75
C LEU A 383 13.33 -5.01 -12.06
N LEU A 384 13.63 -6.24 -12.50
CA LEU A 384 14.77 -7.01 -11.98
C LEU A 384 16.12 -6.35 -12.32
N ALA A 385 16.26 -5.79 -13.51
CA ALA A 385 17.47 -5.06 -13.90
C ALA A 385 17.65 -3.78 -13.08
N GLU A 386 16.57 -3.03 -12.83
CA GLU A 386 16.58 -1.86 -11.96
C GLU A 386 16.91 -2.23 -10.52
N LEU A 387 16.29 -3.29 -9.98
CA LEU A 387 16.53 -3.79 -8.63
C LEU A 387 17.99 -4.25 -8.45
N LYS A 388 18.56 -4.92 -9.47
CA LYS A 388 19.99 -5.26 -9.52
C LYS A 388 20.86 -4.00 -9.48
N GLY A 389 20.62 -3.04 -10.38
CA GLY A 389 21.39 -1.81 -10.46
C GLY A 389 21.25 -0.90 -9.22
N LEU A 390 20.15 -1.04 -8.50
CA LEU A 390 19.89 -0.39 -7.22
C LEU A 390 20.77 -0.95 -6.11
N LEU A 391 20.92 -2.27 -6.01
CA LEU A 391 21.76 -2.90 -4.98
C LEU A 391 23.27 -2.89 -5.29
N GLU A 392 23.67 -3.11 -6.54
CA GLU A 392 25.11 -3.17 -6.91
C GLU A 392 25.84 -1.84 -6.71
N GLY A 393 25.13 -0.72 -6.75
CA GLY A 393 25.70 0.61 -6.52
C GLY A 393 25.41 1.19 -5.13
N ALA A 394 24.86 0.41 -4.20
CA ALA A 394 24.50 0.88 -2.87
C ALA A 394 25.69 0.80 -1.90
N PRO A 395 25.84 1.76 -0.97
CA PRO A 395 26.79 1.65 0.14
C PRO A 395 26.57 0.37 0.97
N PRO A 396 27.63 -0.22 1.57
CA PRO A 396 27.52 -1.44 2.38
C PRO A 396 26.57 -1.32 3.57
N ASP A 397 26.37 -0.12 4.10
CA ASP A 397 25.50 0.21 5.22
C ASP A 397 24.15 0.81 4.79
N ALA A 398 23.90 0.90 3.48
CA ALA A 398 22.63 1.38 2.96
C ALA A 398 21.49 0.38 3.23
N GLN A 399 20.31 0.94 3.44
CA GLN A 399 19.09 0.18 3.75
C GLN A 399 18.28 -0.03 2.46
N LEU A 400 17.89 -1.27 2.20
CA LEU A 400 16.85 -1.58 1.22
C LEU A 400 15.49 -1.41 1.88
N VAL A 401 14.63 -0.59 1.28
CA VAL A 401 13.29 -0.33 1.78
C VAL A 401 12.28 -0.59 0.68
N MET A 402 11.26 -1.36 1.01
CA MET A 402 10.06 -1.52 0.21
C MET A 402 9.07 -0.42 0.58
N ARG A 403 8.65 0.36 -0.40
CA ARG A 403 7.68 1.46 -0.27
C ARG A 403 6.37 1.04 -0.91
N ARG A 404 5.27 1.13 -0.15
CA ARG A 404 3.90 0.95 -0.64
C ARG A 404 3.32 2.29 -1.09
N LEU A 405 2.63 2.27 -2.22
CA LEU A 405 2.14 3.44 -2.95
C LEU A 405 0.71 3.22 -3.40
N THR A 406 -0.09 4.28 -3.41
CA THR A 406 -1.33 4.29 -4.19
C THR A 406 -1.02 4.46 -5.67
N GLU A 407 -1.98 4.20 -6.57
CA GLU A 407 -1.78 4.41 -8.01
C GLU A 407 -1.45 5.87 -8.31
N THR A 408 -2.05 6.81 -7.59
CA THR A 408 -1.79 8.25 -7.75
C THR A 408 -0.37 8.63 -7.32
N GLU A 409 0.12 8.03 -6.24
CA GLU A 409 1.50 8.21 -5.80
C GLU A 409 2.49 7.61 -6.82
N ALA A 410 2.19 6.44 -7.38
CA ALA A 410 3.00 5.83 -8.44
C ALA A 410 3.02 6.69 -9.72
N LEU A 411 1.89 7.26 -10.13
CA LEU A 411 1.80 8.14 -11.31
C LEU A 411 2.52 9.48 -11.13
N SER A 412 2.62 9.98 -9.89
CA SER A 412 3.30 11.23 -9.56
C SER A 412 4.79 11.06 -9.26
N ASP A 413 5.29 9.82 -9.21
CA ASP A 413 6.68 9.50 -8.88
C ASP A 413 7.72 10.16 -9.81
N PRO A 414 7.50 10.31 -11.14
CA PRO A 414 8.41 11.06 -12.00
C PRO A 414 8.57 12.54 -11.59
N ALA A 415 7.49 13.17 -11.08
CA ALA A 415 7.55 14.54 -10.59
C ALA A 415 8.34 14.61 -9.27
N LEU A 416 8.14 13.65 -8.36
CA LEU A 416 8.92 13.51 -7.13
C LEU A 416 10.41 13.26 -7.42
N ALA A 417 10.72 12.45 -8.43
CA ALA A 417 12.09 12.18 -8.86
C ALA A 417 12.80 13.48 -9.30
N ALA A 418 12.11 14.39 -10.00
CA ALA A 418 12.68 15.68 -10.38
C ALA A 418 13.02 16.56 -9.17
N VAL A 419 12.17 16.56 -8.13
CA VAL A 419 12.45 17.29 -6.88
C VAL A 419 13.61 16.67 -6.13
N ARG A 420 13.66 15.34 -6.03
CA ARG A 420 14.76 14.60 -5.41
C ARG A 420 16.09 14.88 -6.12
N GLU A 421 16.14 14.78 -7.44
CA GLU A 421 17.35 15.12 -8.21
C GLU A 421 17.80 16.55 -7.92
N ALA A 422 16.87 17.51 -7.89
CA ALA A 422 17.18 18.89 -7.52
C ALA A 422 17.72 18.99 -6.09
N MET A 423 17.14 18.28 -5.12
CA MET A 423 17.62 18.24 -3.73
C MET A 423 19.05 17.71 -3.61
N GLN A 424 19.42 16.74 -4.44
CA GLN A 424 20.73 16.10 -4.45
C GLN A 424 21.78 16.85 -5.28
N GLY A 425 21.34 17.72 -6.19
CA GLY A 425 22.21 18.53 -7.04
C GLY A 425 23.02 19.56 -6.25
N PRO A 426 24.22 19.95 -6.75
CA PRO A 426 25.13 20.87 -6.05
C PRO A 426 24.42 22.18 -5.69
N ARG A 427 24.57 22.61 -4.44
CA ARG A 427 24.08 23.91 -3.98
C ARG A 427 25.02 24.97 -4.55
N ILE A 428 24.55 25.81 -5.47
CA ILE A 428 25.30 27.02 -5.85
C ILE A 428 25.18 27.98 -4.66
N ILE A 429 26.20 28.00 -3.81
CA ILE A 429 26.36 29.04 -2.81
C ILE A 429 26.92 30.24 -3.56
N LEU A 430 26.06 31.19 -3.93
CA LEU A 430 26.51 32.53 -4.27
C LEU A 430 26.99 33.16 -2.95
N ALA A 431 28.30 33.14 -2.72
CA ALA A 431 28.90 33.91 -1.64
C ALA A 431 28.58 35.41 -1.86
N PRO A 432 28.33 36.18 -0.78
CA PRO A 432 27.91 37.58 -0.87
C PRO A 432 28.92 38.48 -1.58
#